data_AF-A0A935NWJ3-F1
#
_entry.id   AF-A0A935NWJ3-F1
#
_cell.length_a   1.000
_cell.length_b   1.000
_cell.length_c   1.000
_cell.angle_alpha   90.00
_cell.angle_beta   90.00
_cell.angle_gamma   90.00
#
_symmetry.space_group_name_H-M   'P 1'
#
loop_
_entity.id
_entity.type
_entity.pdbx_description
1 polymer ?
#
loop_
_entity_poly.entity_id
_entity_poly.type
_entity_poly.pdbx_seq_one_letter_code
_entity_poly.pdbx_strand_id
1 'polypeptide(L)'
;MKRCKGLFAIVFGVLWMTAACSETPEDATEELDGADVSQVEAAVGTAAAGDPCFDWPIGGSQGGSLVPGWGSYVMQNYANRGGANWYNNRAHSGIDLALNSGATAGTPVYAAANGVVKCVVNANYPGWVTVIEHTMGDGSKRYTQYGHTNQPSVALNATVSKGQQIATVLNQSTNSHLHFEVRTWLYYSGTNCWGPGYADGTNLPDAQGWRNPVDWHFGHRAAFPGQGVSDIAQNVRNAPSMSGGILTTLAAGTRYAVSQVSADTGGAKDWWYRIQYATNTWGWAAGFDHTGWGGEIYVVEPVRSCGSAPPPPPGPWCSANCGGGGWWCANDGACITNGVAGHNYHCSGNNVAPDRDQACAAGCVIAPTGFPDYCKASSFCGSGAWCGNDCVNGFAKTLYNFNSSGAVSSVTQCQVGYTNQTCVIAPSGSPDYCN
;
A
#
# COMPACT_ATOMS: atom_id res chain seq x y z
N MET A 1 6.20 36.78 39.28
CA MET A 1 6.70 38.02 39.91
C MET A 1 8.19 38.14 39.62
N LYS A 2 8.63 39.22 38.96
CA LYS A 2 10.04 39.47 38.58
C LYS A 2 10.85 39.98 39.78
N ARG A 3 12.16 39.68 39.83
CA ARG A 3 13.19 40.64 40.28
C ARG A 3 14.53 40.43 39.57
N CYS A 4 14.75 41.16 38.47
CA CYS A 4 16.09 41.59 38.05
C CYS A 4 16.40 42.92 38.77
N LYS A 5 17.59 43.09 39.36
CA LYS A 5 18.04 44.38 39.91
C LYS A 5 18.94 45.06 38.88
N GLY A 6 18.52 46.22 38.38
CA GLY A 6 19.34 47.10 37.55
C GLY A 6 20.04 48.18 38.38
N LEU A 7 21.23 48.60 37.93
CA LEU A 7 21.91 49.80 38.40
C LEU A 7 22.19 50.69 37.18
N PHE A 8 21.74 51.95 37.22
CA PHE A 8 21.85 52.93 36.13
C PHE A 8 22.96 53.95 36.41
N ALA A 9 23.70 54.33 35.36
CA ALA A 9 24.46 55.58 35.31
C ALA A 9 24.31 56.21 33.92
N ILE A 10 23.99 57.52 33.87
CA ILE A 10 23.74 58.32 32.68
C ILE A 10 24.90 59.29 32.46
N VAL A 11 25.60 59.22 31.32
CA VAL A 11 26.39 60.32 30.75
C VAL A 11 26.37 60.25 29.21
N PHE A 12 25.80 61.27 28.57
CA PHE A 12 25.77 61.63 27.13
C PHE A 12 25.41 60.57 26.06
N GLY A 13 24.12 60.56 25.69
CA GLY A 13 23.65 60.52 24.29
C GLY A 13 23.80 59.21 23.51
N VAL A 14 22.65 58.55 23.30
CA VAL A 14 22.40 57.37 22.44
C VAL A 14 22.57 56.01 23.16
N LEU A 15 21.42 55.41 23.44
CA LEU A 15 21.19 54.18 24.18
C LEU A 15 21.21 52.97 23.23
N TRP A 16 22.17 52.07 23.36
CA TRP A 16 22.07 50.71 22.81
C TRP A 16 22.35 49.69 23.92
N MET A 17 21.36 48.85 24.20
CA MET A 17 21.41 47.81 25.22
C MET A 17 22.32 46.67 24.74
N THR A 18 23.44 46.46 25.42
CA THR A 18 24.15 45.18 25.42
C THR A 18 23.86 44.49 26.74
N ALA A 19 23.14 43.36 26.68
CA ALA A 19 23.05 42.42 27.79
C ALA A 19 23.89 41.21 27.41
N ALA A 20 25.08 41.11 27.99
CA ALA A 20 25.86 39.88 28.03
C ALA A 20 25.54 39.16 29.35
N CYS A 21 25.05 37.93 29.26
CA CYS A 21 25.05 36.98 30.36
C CYS A 21 25.93 35.80 29.95
N SER A 22 27.00 35.57 30.70
CA SER A 22 27.88 34.41 30.59
C SER A 22 27.46 33.37 31.61
N GLU A 23 27.19 32.14 31.19
CA GLU A 23 27.32 30.93 32.03
C GLU A 23 27.86 29.77 31.16
N THR A 24 28.78 29.01 31.74
CA THR A 24 29.51 27.86 31.17
C THR A 24 28.66 26.59 31.10
N PRO A 25 29.07 25.56 30.33
CA PRO A 25 28.18 24.50 29.86
C PRO A 25 28.06 23.34 30.85
N GLU A 26 26.83 23.02 31.26
CA GLU A 26 26.47 21.72 31.83
C GLU A 26 25.31 21.15 31.02
N ASP A 27 25.52 19.93 30.52
CA ASP A 27 24.57 18.97 29.94
C ASP A 27 23.27 19.50 29.32
N ALA A 28 23.27 19.56 27.98
CA ALA A 28 22.06 19.42 27.19
C ALA A 28 22.30 18.41 26.05
N THR A 29 22.30 17.12 26.40
CA THR A 29 21.80 16.10 25.49
C THR A 29 20.30 16.30 25.35
N GLU A 30 19.88 17.23 24.49
CA GLU A 30 18.52 17.23 23.94
C GLU A 30 18.56 16.59 22.56
N GLU A 31 18.16 15.33 22.57
CA GLU A 31 17.50 14.61 21.49
C GLU A 31 16.50 15.57 20.83
N LEU A 32 16.73 15.94 19.56
CA LEU A 32 15.69 16.55 18.73
C LEU A 32 14.70 15.46 18.33
N ASP A 33 13.99 14.96 19.34
CA ASP A 33 12.76 14.21 19.18
C ASP A 33 11.62 15.23 19.03
N GLY A 34 10.83 15.09 17.97
CA GLY A 34 9.63 15.90 17.76
C GLY A 34 9.82 17.28 17.13
N ALA A 35 10.01 17.32 15.81
CA ALA A 35 9.49 18.41 14.99
C ALA A 35 8.75 17.83 13.77
N ASP A 36 7.50 17.46 14.05
CA ASP A 36 6.30 17.66 13.24
C ASP A 36 6.36 17.34 11.72
N VAL A 37 5.89 16.14 11.37
CA VAL A 37 5.22 15.89 10.07
C VAL A 37 3.82 15.36 10.38
N SER A 38 3.06 16.08 11.20
CA SER A 38 1.64 15.87 11.41
C SER A 38 0.80 16.76 10.49
N GLN A 39 1.13 16.82 9.19
CA GLN A 39 0.21 17.32 8.17
C GLN A 39 0.39 16.61 6.83
N VAL A 40 -0.06 15.36 6.74
CA VAL A 40 -0.97 14.92 5.67
C VAL A 40 -1.92 13.83 6.22
N GLU A 41 -2.77 14.15 7.20
CA GLU A 41 -4.07 13.45 7.25
C GLU A 41 -4.95 14.04 6.15
N ALA A 42 -4.79 13.55 4.92
CA ALA A 42 -5.79 13.65 3.86
C ALA A 42 -5.42 12.73 2.70
N ALA A 43 -6.26 11.71 2.49
CA ALA A 43 -6.27 10.73 1.41
C ALA A 43 -5.14 9.69 1.43
N VAL A 44 -5.50 8.47 1.81
CA VAL A 44 -4.97 7.27 1.14
C VAL A 44 -5.46 7.36 -0.32
N GLY A 45 -4.79 8.22 -1.09
CA GLY A 45 -5.06 8.40 -2.50
C GLY A 45 -4.55 7.15 -3.18
N THR A 46 -5.47 6.32 -3.68
CA THR A 46 -5.14 5.52 -4.85
C THR A 46 -4.55 6.45 -5.90
N ALA A 47 -3.46 6.04 -6.58
CA ALA A 47 -2.92 6.79 -7.73
C ALA A 47 -4.08 7.34 -8.56
N ALA A 48 -4.10 8.66 -8.82
CA ALA A 48 -5.22 9.28 -9.51
C ALA A 48 -5.37 8.62 -10.89
N ALA A 49 -6.59 8.58 -11.42
CA ALA A 49 -6.82 8.00 -12.74
C ALA A 49 -5.87 8.65 -13.77
N GLY A 50 -4.98 7.86 -14.38
CA GLY A 50 -3.97 8.33 -15.33
C GLY A 50 -2.56 8.55 -14.76
N ASP A 51 -2.35 8.46 -13.45
CA ASP A 51 -1.01 8.45 -12.86
C ASP A 51 -0.23 7.17 -13.23
N PRO A 52 1.09 7.26 -13.46
CA PRO A 52 1.92 6.07 -13.55
C PRO A 52 2.01 5.39 -12.17
N CYS A 53 1.97 4.07 -12.16
CA CYS A 53 2.25 3.31 -10.94
C CYS A 53 3.75 3.15 -10.77
N PHE A 54 4.23 3.28 -9.53
CA PHE A 54 5.64 3.12 -9.18
C PHE A 54 5.88 1.75 -8.55
N ASP A 55 7.01 1.13 -8.90
CA ASP A 55 7.54 -0.08 -8.27
C ASP A 55 8.94 0.20 -7.70
N TRP A 56 9.42 -0.68 -6.81
CA TRP A 56 10.79 -0.61 -6.32
C TRP A 56 11.81 -0.71 -7.48
N PRO A 57 12.96 -0.03 -7.38
CA PRO A 57 13.94 0.04 -8.47
C PRO A 57 14.99 -1.08 -8.47
N ILE A 58 14.96 -1.97 -7.46
CA ILE A 58 15.86 -3.13 -7.32
C ILE A 58 15.04 -4.32 -6.84
N GLY A 59 15.57 -5.54 -6.98
CA GLY A 59 14.95 -6.76 -6.47
C GLY A 59 15.24 -7.97 -7.35
N GLY A 60 14.62 -9.08 -7.00
CA GLY A 60 14.80 -10.36 -7.69
C GLY A 60 13.61 -10.79 -8.57
N SER A 61 13.72 -12.02 -9.08
CA SER A 61 12.61 -12.71 -9.73
C SER A 61 12.12 -13.86 -8.87
N GLN A 62 10.82 -14.12 -8.89
CA GLN A 62 10.21 -15.26 -8.20
C GLN A 62 9.27 -15.98 -9.18
N GLY A 63 9.48 -17.28 -9.37
CA GLY A 63 8.66 -18.09 -10.28
C GLY A 63 8.72 -17.63 -11.75
N GLY A 64 9.84 -17.05 -12.17
CA GLY A 64 10.05 -16.55 -13.54
C GLY A 64 9.54 -15.12 -13.80
N SER A 65 8.86 -14.50 -12.83
CA SER A 65 8.41 -13.11 -12.92
C SER A 65 9.32 -12.18 -12.13
N LEU A 66 9.59 -10.99 -12.65
CA LEU A 66 10.27 -9.92 -11.92
C LEU A 66 9.38 -9.43 -10.78
N VAL A 67 9.93 -9.39 -9.55
CA VAL A 67 9.25 -8.96 -8.34
C VAL A 67 10.11 -7.87 -7.68
N PRO A 68 9.94 -6.59 -8.07
CA PRO A 68 10.76 -5.53 -7.52
C PRO A 68 10.52 -5.37 -6.02
N GLY A 69 11.61 -5.15 -5.29
CA GLY A 69 11.68 -5.20 -3.82
C GLY A 69 12.07 -6.56 -3.26
N TRP A 70 11.90 -7.66 -4.04
CA TRP A 70 12.18 -9.01 -3.53
C TRP A 70 13.65 -9.19 -3.16
N GLY A 71 13.90 -9.61 -1.92
CA GLY A 71 15.20 -9.85 -1.34
C GLY A 71 15.97 -8.56 -1.02
N SER A 72 15.27 -7.43 -0.87
CA SER A 72 15.89 -6.12 -0.61
C SER A 72 15.42 -5.48 0.70
N TYR A 73 16.25 -4.61 1.24
CA TYR A 73 15.97 -3.81 2.42
C TYR A 73 16.46 -2.37 2.23
N VAL A 74 15.96 -1.47 3.06
CA VAL A 74 16.42 -0.09 3.15
C VAL A 74 17.57 -0.03 4.15
N MET A 75 18.76 0.34 3.65
CA MET A 75 19.98 0.54 4.43
C MET A 75 20.02 1.91 5.11
N GLN A 76 19.56 2.96 4.42
CA GLN A 76 19.40 4.30 4.97
C GLN A 76 18.04 4.89 4.57
N ASN A 77 17.25 5.30 5.57
CA ASN A 77 15.93 5.89 5.36
C ASN A 77 15.96 7.33 4.84
N TYR A 78 14.85 7.75 4.25
CA TYR A 78 14.57 9.14 3.92
C TYR A 78 14.55 10.03 5.16
N ALA A 79 15.06 11.24 5.02
CA ALA A 79 15.23 12.23 6.08
C ALA A 79 16.11 11.79 7.26
N ASN A 80 16.65 10.57 7.28
CA ASN A 80 17.62 10.13 8.26
C ASN A 80 18.85 11.03 8.18
N ARG A 81 19.29 11.55 9.32
CA ARG A 81 20.54 12.31 9.44
C ARG A 81 21.56 11.34 10.00
N GLY A 82 22.62 11.06 9.25
CA GLY A 82 23.61 10.04 9.60
C GLY A 82 24.44 10.31 10.87
N GLY A 83 23.99 11.19 11.76
CA GLY A 83 24.71 11.69 12.93
C GLY A 83 25.64 12.86 12.61
N ALA A 84 26.14 13.54 13.64
CA ALA A 84 26.97 14.75 13.52
C ALA A 84 28.26 14.53 12.71
N ASN A 85 28.79 13.30 12.69
CA ASN A 85 30.04 12.94 12.02
C ASN A 85 29.87 12.61 10.52
N TRP A 86 28.63 12.47 10.03
CA TRP A 86 28.35 12.12 8.65
C TRP A 86 27.62 13.26 7.93
N TYR A 87 28.19 13.69 6.80
CA TYR A 87 27.60 14.69 5.90
C TYR A 87 27.11 15.98 6.56
N ASN A 88 27.72 16.42 7.68
CA ASN A 88 27.35 17.60 8.46
C ASN A 88 25.90 17.57 8.99
N ASN A 89 25.40 16.40 9.41
CA ASN A 89 24.04 16.23 9.96
C ASN A 89 22.91 16.61 8.97
N ARG A 90 23.19 16.53 7.66
CA ARG A 90 22.20 16.77 6.61
C ARG A 90 21.25 15.59 6.50
N ALA A 91 19.99 15.87 6.17
CA ALA A 91 18.94 14.86 6.03
C ALA A 91 19.05 14.15 4.67
N HIS A 92 18.99 12.83 4.66
CA HIS A 92 19.04 12.03 3.44
C HIS A 92 17.85 12.33 2.52
N SER A 93 18.11 12.61 1.23
CA SER A 93 17.07 13.05 0.29
C SER A 93 16.35 11.91 -0.45
N GLY A 94 16.79 10.67 -0.24
CA GLY A 94 16.23 9.48 -0.84
C GLY A 94 16.20 8.32 0.14
N ILE A 95 16.27 7.10 -0.38
CA ILE A 95 16.52 5.87 0.37
C ILE A 95 17.69 5.13 -0.26
N ASP A 96 18.44 4.40 0.56
CA ASP A 96 19.49 3.52 0.07
C ASP A 96 19.00 2.07 0.14
N LEU A 97 18.93 1.40 -1.00
CA LEU A 97 18.42 0.05 -1.13
C LEU A 97 19.55 -0.95 -1.38
N ALA A 98 19.54 -2.06 -0.64
CA ALA A 98 20.51 -3.14 -0.78
C ALA A 98 19.82 -4.51 -0.77
N LEU A 99 20.54 -5.57 -1.18
CA LEU A 99 20.01 -6.92 -1.11
C LEU A 99 20.33 -7.57 0.25
N ASN A 100 19.36 -8.30 0.80
CA ASN A 100 19.48 -9.08 2.04
C ASN A 100 20.59 -10.14 1.97
N SER A 101 20.95 -10.59 0.75
CA SER A 101 22.03 -11.55 0.51
C SER A 101 23.44 -10.95 0.68
N GLY A 102 23.55 -9.63 0.76
CA GLY A 102 24.84 -8.91 0.68
C GLY A 102 25.44 -8.85 -0.72
N ALA A 103 24.86 -9.53 -1.71
CA ALA A 103 25.33 -9.54 -3.09
C ALA A 103 24.78 -8.38 -3.93
N THR A 104 24.77 -7.16 -3.37
CA THR A 104 24.13 -6.00 -4.01
C THR A 104 24.90 -5.54 -5.26
N ALA A 105 26.23 -5.59 -5.25
CA ALA A 105 27.05 -5.18 -6.39
C ALA A 105 26.69 -5.96 -7.66
N GLY A 106 26.49 -5.25 -8.77
CA GLY A 106 26.09 -5.85 -10.05
C GLY A 106 24.61 -6.22 -10.15
N THR A 107 23.82 -6.05 -9.09
CA THR A 107 22.37 -6.30 -9.13
C THR A 107 21.70 -5.38 -10.16
N PRO A 108 20.78 -5.87 -10.99
CA PRO A 108 20.00 -5.05 -11.91
C PRO A 108 19.25 -3.91 -11.21
N VAL A 109 19.29 -2.73 -11.82
CA VAL A 109 18.48 -1.57 -11.45
C VAL A 109 17.43 -1.34 -12.52
N TYR A 110 16.18 -1.18 -12.12
CA TYR A 110 15.02 -1.08 -12.99
C TYR A 110 14.36 0.30 -12.90
N ALA A 111 13.80 0.79 -13.99
CA ALA A 111 12.98 2.00 -13.98
C ALA A 111 11.72 1.77 -13.12
N ALA A 112 11.54 2.60 -12.09
CA ALA A 112 10.43 2.50 -11.14
C ALA A 112 9.06 2.74 -11.79
N ALA A 113 9.02 3.53 -12.87
CA ALA A 113 7.81 3.81 -13.64
C ALA A 113 8.18 4.14 -15.10
N ASN A 114 7.17 4.16 -15.97
CA ASN A 114 7.32 4.65 -17.35
C ASN A 114 7.80 6.11 -17.34
N GLY A 115 8.69 6.47 -18.26
CA GLY A 115 9.19 7.84 -18.30
C GLY A 115 10.20 8.10 -19.41
N VAL A 116 10.84 9.27 -19.32
CA VAL A 116 11.88 9.72 -20.24
C VAL A 116 13.13 10.05 -19.45
N VAL A 117 14.27 9.50 -19.86
CA VAL A 117 15.57 9.76 -19.23
C VAL A 117 15.97 11.22 -19.47
N LYS A 118 16.25 11.97 -18.40
CA LYS A 118 16.61 13.40 -18.44
C LYS A 118 18.01 13.72 -17.91
N CYS A 119 18.66 12.76 -17.26
CA CYS A 119 20.03 12.90 -16.78
C CYS A 119 20.73 11.54 -16.89
N VAL A 120 21.94 11.52 -17.43
CA VAL A 120 22.87 10.38 -17.41
C VAL A 120 24.26 10.97 -17.23
N VAL A 121 24.84 10.80 -16.05
CA VAL A 121 26.12 11.46 -15.70
C VAL A 121 26.95 10.55 -14.81
N ASN A 122 28.26 10.53 -15.03
CA ASN A 122 29.20 9.96 -14.07
C ASN A 122 29.56 11.07 -13.07
N ALA A 123 29.02 10.97 -11.86
CA ALA A 123 29.12 12.01 -10.84
C ALA A 123 30.27 11.72 -9.87
N ASN A 124 30.80 12.76 -9.22
CA ASN A 124 31.66 12.61 -8.02
C ASN A 124 30.83 12.22 -6.77
N TYR A 125 29.76 11.46 -7.01
CA TYR A 125 28.77 10.86 -6.14
C TYR A 125 28.75 9.40 -6.60
N PRO A 126 29.60 8.55 -6.02
CA PRO A 126 30.40 7.57 -6.76
C PRO A 126 29.59 6.77 -7.77
N GLY A 127 30.06 6.77 -9.01
CA GLY A 127 29.43 6.08 -10.13
C GLY A 127 28.48 6.95 -10.93
N TRP A 128 27.59 6.27 -11.63
CA TRP A 128 26.65 6.91 -12.53
C TRP A 128 25.33 7.22 -11.83
N VAL A 129 24.76 8.36 -12.23
CA VAL A 129 23.42 8.78 -11.88
C VAL A 129 22.56 8.83 -13.13
N THR A 130 21.38 8.22 -13.04
CA THR A 130 20.31 8.34 -14.02
C THR A 130 19.13 9.07 -13.39
N VAL A 131 18.49 10.00 -14.11
CA VAL A 131 17.21 10.60 -13.70
C VAL A 131 16.17 10.39 -14.77
N ILE A 132 14.99 9.91 -14.37
CA ILE A 132 13.84 9.67 -15.26
C ILE A 132 12.71 10.62 -14.88
N GLU A 133 12.18 11.34 -15.87
CA GLU A 133 10.97 12.17 -15.74
C GLU A 133 9.72 11.32 -15.99
N HIS A 134 8.76 11.46 -15.09
CA HIS A 134 7.44 10.86 -15.12
C HIS A 134 6.39 11.96 -15.26
N THR A 135 5.43 11.76 -16.15
CA THR A 135 4.29 12.65 -16.30
C THR A 135 3.13 12.07 -15.50
N MET A 136 2.66 12.82 -14.51
CA MET A 136 1.50 12.46 -13.69
C MET A 136 0.20 12.75 -14.45
N GLY A 137 -0.93 12.21 -13.98
CA GLY A 137 -2.25 12.39 -14.58
C GLY A 137 -2.72 13.85 -14.59
N ASP A 138 -2.27 14.65 -13.62
CA ASP A 138 -2.50 16.11 -13.57
C ASP A 138 -1.56 16.91 -14.50
N GLY A 139 -0.71 16.24 -15.26
CA GLY A 139 0.29 16.83 -16.15
C GLY A 139 1.57 17.30 -15.46
N SER A 140 1.62 17.29 -14.12
CA SER A 140 2.81 17.66 -13.37
C SER A 140 3.95 16.66 -13.60
N LYS A 141 5.19 17.12 -13.43
CA LYS A 141 6.38 16.27 -13.58
C LYS A 141 6.86 15.78 -12.22
N ARG A 142 7.29 14.53 -12.19
CA ARG A 142 8.01 13.91 -11.07
C ARG A 142 9.26 13.26 -11.61
N TYR A 143 10.29 13.18 -10.80
CA TYR A 143 11.58 12.66 -11.20
C TYR A 143 12.03 11.59 -10.23
N THR A 144 12.48 10.46 -10.77
CA THR A 144 13.18 9.44 -9.99
C THR A 144 14.68 9.50 -10.29
N GLN A 145 15.49 9.42 -9.25
CA GLN A 145 16.95 9.33 -9.37
C GLN A 145 17.44 7.92 -9.02
N TYR A 146 18.42 7.42 -9.77
CA TYR A 146 19.10 6.15 -9.54
C TYR A 146 20.61 6.41 -9.48
N GLY A 147 21.15 6.50 -8.27
CA GLY A 147 22.56 6.77 -7.99
C GLY A 147 23.36 5.51 -7.66
N HIS A 148 24.68 5.64 -7.60
CA HIS A 148 25.60 4.53 -7.28
C HIS A 148 25.50 3.34 -8.24
N THR A 149 25.41 3.63 -9.53
CA THR A 149 25.32 2.61 -10.58
C THR A 149 26.60 2.49 -11.41
N ASN A 150 26.79 1.33 -12.04
CA ASN A 150 27.69 1.20 -13.18
C ASN A 150 27.14 2.00 -14.37
N GLN A 151 27.89 2.06 -15.48
CA GLN A 151 27.45 2.76 -16.68
C GLN A 151 26.03 2.32 -17.11
N PRO A 152 25.06 3.25 -17.22
CA PRO A 152 23.69 2.92 -17.58
C PRO A 152 23.58 2.32 -18.98
N SER A 153 22.63 1.41 -19.17
CA SER A 153 22.26 0.82 -20.46
C SER A 153 21.31 1.71 -21.28
N VAL A 154 20.92 2.87 -20.73
CA VAL A 154 19.99 3.82 -21.35
C VAL A 154 20.66 5.17 -21.64
N ALA A 155 20.24 5.80 -22.72
CA ALA A 155 20.76 7.10 -23.15
C ALA A 155 19.86 8.27 -22.68
N LEU A 156 20.44 9.46 -22.63
CA LEU A 156 19.68 10.69 -22.44
C LEU A 156 18.56 10.81 -23.48
N ASN A 157 17.37 11.24 -23.05
CA ASN A 157 16.12 11.34 -23.81
C ASN A 157 15.50 10.00 -24.26
N ALA A 158 16.05 8.84 -23.86
CA ALA A 158 15.39 7.57 -24.12
C ALA A 158 14.08 7.45 -23.33
N THR A 159 13.04 6.89 -23.98
CA THR A 159 11.85 6.42 -23.28
C THR A 159 12.16 5.09 -22.60
N VAL A 160 11.70 4.93 -21.37
CA VAL A 160 11.84 3.71 -20.59
C VAL A 160 10.48 3.22 -20.10
N SER A 161 10.33 1.90 -20.03
CA SER A 161 9.15 1.25 -19.45
C SER A 161 9.41 0.86 -18.01
N LYS A 162 8.37 0.84 -17.18
CA LYS A 162 8.44 0.32 -15.81
C LYS A 162 8.98 -1.10 -15.80
N GLY A 163 9.93 -1.38 -14.91
CA GLY A 163 10.60 -2.69 -14.83
C GLY A 163 11.65 -2.93 -15.91
N GLN A 164 11.90 -1.98 -16.83
CA GLN A 164 13.02 -2.07 -17.75
C GLN A 164 14.33 -1.91 -16.97
N GLN A 165 15.28 -2.81 -17.19
CA GLN A 165 16.62 -2.67 -16.61
C GLN A 165 17.34 -1.48 -17.26
N ILE A 166 17.82 -0.55 -16.43
CA ILE A 166 18.49 0.69 -16.85
C ILE A 166 19.96 0.74 -16.46
N ALA A 167 20.38 -0.04 -15.46
CA ALA A 167 21.76 -0.12 -15.00
C ALA A 167 21.99 -1.37 -14.13
N THR A 168 23.16 -1.43 -13.51
CA THR A 168 23.46 -2.34 -12.40
C THR A 168 24.12 -1.57 -11.26
N VAL A 169 23.99 -2.04 -10.01
CA VAL A 169 24.59 -1.38 -8.84
C VAL A 169 26.12 -1.42 -8.91
N LEU A 170 26.77 -0.29 -8.59
CA LEU A 170 28.23 -0.18 -8.52
C LEU A 170 28.78 -1.01 -7.35
N ASN A 171 29.94 -1.64 -7.55
CA ASN A 171 30.66 -2.29 -6.46
C ASN A 171 31.37 -1.23 -5.59
N GLN A 172 30.87 -1.04 -4.38
CA GLN A 172 31.46 -0.18 -3.34
C GLN A 172 31.84 -1.00 -2.09
N SER A 173 32.22 -2.28 -2.28
CA SER A 173 32.48 -3.22 -1.19
C SER A 173 31.25 -3.37 -0.29
N THR A 174 31.42 -3.34 1.03
CA THR A 174 30.36 -3.44 2.04
C THR A 174 29.33 -2.31 1.98
N ASN A 175 29.62 -1.22 1.26
CA ASN A 175 28.71 -0.09 1.05
C ASN A 175 27.97 -0.17 -0.30
N SER A 176 27.94 -1.33 -0.97
CA SER A 176 27.24 -1.45 -2.25
C SER A 176 25.72 -1.35 -2.05
N HIS A 177 25.13 -0.25 -2.51
CA HIS A 177 23.69 0.05 -2.46
C HIS A 177 23.26 0.88 -3.68
N LEU A 178 21.96 0.95 -3.91
CA LEU A 178 21.31 1.87 -4.85
C LEU A 178 20.76 3.05 -4.07
N HIS A 179 21.20 4.27 -4.39
CA HIS A 179 20.54 5.47 -3.91
C HIS A 179 19.34 5.81 -4.79
N PHE A 180 18.15 5.91 -4.20
CA PHE A 180 16.90 6.16 -4.91
C PHE A 180 16.16 7.37 -4.35
N GLU A 181 15.89 8.36 -5.21
CA GLU A 181 15.11 9.56 -4.84
C GLU A 181 13.82 9.67 -5.63
N VAL A 182 12.85 10.37 -5.04
CA VAL A 182 11.71 10.94 -5.75
C VAL A 182 11.67 12.45 -5.49
N ARG A 183 11.48 13.27 -6.53
CA ARG A 183 11.46 14.74 -6.40
C ARG A 183 10.60 15.45 -7.45
N THR A 184 10.33 16.73 -7.22
CA THR A 184 9.45 17.57 -8.05
C THR A 184 10.18 18.41 -9.11
N TRP A 185 11.51 18.38 -9.14
CA TRP A 185 12.34 19.17 -10.06
C TRP A 185 13.46 18.33 -10.70
N LEU A 186 13.89 18.76 -11.89
CA LEU A 186 14.98 18.10 -12.61
C LEU A 186 16.36 18.57 -12.12
N TYR A 187 16.56 19.88 -12.10
CA TYR A 187 17.85 20.51 -11.79
C TYR A 187 17.88 21.08 -10.38
N TYR A 188 18.78 20.55 -9.58
CA TYR A 188 19.22 21.15 -8.34
C TYR A 188 20.11 22.36 -8.62
N SER A 189 19.92 23.46 -7.87
CA SER A 189 20.71 24.69 -7.97
C SER A 189 20.95 25.20 -9.41
N GLY A 190 19.99 24.96 -10.32
CA GLY A 190 19.97 25.47 -11.69
C GLY A 190 20.50 24.51 -12.76
N THR A 191 21.62 23.83 -12.54
CA THR A 191 22.26 22.98 -13.58
C THR A 191 22.58 21.55 -13.15
N ASN A 192 22.56 21.25 -11.85
CA ASN A 192 22.92 19.94 -11.34
C ASN A 192 21.73 18.98 -11.44
N CYS A 193 21.72 18.07 -12.41
CA CYS A 193 20.63 17.09 -12.57
C CYS A 193 20.73 15.85 -11.67
N TRP A 194 21.78 15.65 -10.88
CA TRP A 194 21.87 14.52 -9.93
C TRP A 194 21.67 14.96 -8.47
N GLY A 195 21.76 16.23 -8.15
CA GLY A 195 21.58 16.71 -6.78
C GLY A 195 22.66 16.23 -5.80
N PRO A 196 22.56 16.62 -4.53
CA PRO A 196 23.57 16.34 -3.51
C PRO A 196 23.42 15.00 -2.75
N GLY A 197 22.30 14.27 -2.92
CA GLY A 197 21.97 13.09 -2.11
C GLY A 197 21.56 13.40 -0.65
N TYR A 198 21.60 14.67 -0.25
CA TYR A 198 21.20 15.14 1.07
C TYR A 198 20.62 16.56 0.99
N ALA A 199 19.61 16.87 1.80
CA ALA A 199 19.02 18.20 1.88
C ALA A 199 20.05 19.25 2.36
N ASP A 200 19.90 20.50 1.90
CA ASP A 200 20.75 21.59 2.34
C ASP A 200 20.49 21.99 3.80
N GLY A 201 21.58 22.21 4.54
CA GLY A 201 21.56 22.69 5.91
C GLY A 201 20.84 21.75 6.88
N THR A 202 20.06 22.33 7.79
CA THR A 202 19.27 21.59 8.78
C THR A 202 17.82 21.35 8.32
N ASN A 203 17.47 21.70 7.09
CA ASN A 203 16.12 21.53 6.57
C ASN A 203 15.77 20.04 6.36
N LEU A 204 14.48 19.74 6.36
CA LEU A 204 13.97 18.45 5.89
C LEU A 204 13.95 18.42 4.35
N PRO A 205 14.10 17.25 3.71
CA PRO A 205 14.18 17.18 2.25
C PRO A 205 12.85 17.51 1.55
N ASP A 206 11.71 17.33 2.21
CA ASP A 206 10.38 17.64 1.66
C ASP A 206 10.19 19.14 1.38
N ALA A 207 10.70 19.99 2.29
CA ALA A 207 10.74 21.44 2.15
C ALA A 207 11.54 21.91 0.91
N GLN A 208 12.42 21.04 0.39
CA GLN A 208 13.25 21.31 -0.79
C GLN A 208 12.75 20.56 -2.03
N GLY A 209 11.57 19.93 -1.98
CA GLY A 209 10.93 19.30 -3.14
C GLY A 209 11.26 17.83 -3.34
N TRP A 210 12.02 17.20 -2.44
CA TRP A 210 12.08 15.74 -2.38
C TRP A 210 10.79 15.15 -1.79
N ARG A 211 10.56 13.87 -2.03
CA ARG A 211 9.44 13.10 -1.48
C ARG A 211 9.98 11.82 -0.90
N ASN A 212 9.40 11.38 0.20
CA ASN A 212 9.72 10.09 0.79
C ASN A 212 9.44 8.97 -0.23
N PRO A 213 10.45 8.23 -0.72
CA PRO A 213 10.24 7.18 -1.72
C PRO A 213 9.35 6.03 -1.23
N VAL A 214 9.33 5.76 0.08
CA VAL A 214 8.46 4.73 0.68
C VAL A 214 7.00 5.18 0.57
N ASP A 215 6.67 6.35 1.09
CA ASP A 215 5.30 6.90 1.00
C ASP A 215 4.87 7.12 -0.45
N TRP A 216 5.82 7.50 -1.32
CA TRP A 216 5.57 7.64 -2.74
C TRP A 216 5.18 6.31 -3.39
N HIS A 217 5.93 5.24 -3.11
CA HIS A 217 5.64 3.88 -3.60
C HIS A 217 4.25 3.43 -3.18
N PHE A 218 3.92 3.52 -1.89
CA PHE A 218 2.63 3.07 -1.38
C PHE A 218 1.44 3.96 -1.81
N GLY A 219 1.64 5.27 -1.91
CA GLY A 219 0.61 6.21 -2.39
C GLY A 219 0.41 6.22 -3.91
N HIS A 220 1.41 5.80 -4.70
CA HIS A 220 1.33 5.78 -6.16
C HIS A 220 1.40 4.36 -6.73
N ARG A 221 1.03 3.36 -5.92
CA ARG A 221 0.77 2.02 -6.44
C ARG A 221 -0.66 1.96 -6.99
N ALA A 222 -0.88 1.16 -8.03
CA ALA A 222 -2.23 0.93 -8.55
C ALA A 222 -3.12 0.42 -7.41
N ALA A 223 -4.34 0.96 -7.34
CA ALA A 223 -5.37 0.48 -6.44
C ALA A 223 -5.49 -1.05 -6.60
N PHE A 224 -5.17 -1.76 -5.52
CA PHE A 224 -5.37 -3.21 -5.33
C PHE A 224 -4.40 -4.14 -6.08
N PRO A 225 -3.43 -4.73 -5.37
CA PRO A 225 -2.67 -5.87 -5.85
C PRO A 225 -3.56 -7.11 -5.82
N GLY A 226 -3.68 -7.83 -6.92
CA GLY A 226 -4.36 -9.14 -6.90
C GLY A 226 -3.59 -10.16 -6.09
N GLN A 227 -2.27 -9.98 -6.02
CA GLN A 227 -1.35 -10.86 -5.34
C GLN A 227 -0.17 -10.07 -4.77
N GLY A 228 0.12 -10.29 -3.49
CA GLY A 228 1.36 -9.93 -2.82
C GLY A 228 2.21 -11.18 -2.55
N VAL A 229 3.50 -10.98 -2.32
CA VAL A 229 4.45 -12.02 -1.91
C VAL A 229 5.14 -11.57 -0.62
N SER A 230 5.17 -12.44 0.40
CA SER A 230 5.96 -12.18 1.61
C SER A 230 7.44 -12.30 1.29
N ASP A 231 8.21 -11.22 1.38
CA ASP A 231 9.65 -11.26 1.15
C ASP A 231 10.36 -12.08 2.22
N ILE A 232 9.98 -11.82 3.47
CA ILE A 232 10.47 -12.48 4.67
C ILE A 232 9.32 -13.15 5.43
N ALA A 233 9.69 -14.06 6.34
CA ALA A 233 8.72 -14.64 7.25
C ALA A 233 8.16 -13.54 8.16
N GLN A 234 6.84 -13.47 8.28
CA GLN A 234 6.21 -12.33 8.93
C GLN A 234 4.88 -12.68 9.60
N ASN A 235 4.57 -11.96 10.67
CA ASN A 235 3.33 -12.13 11.39
C ASN A 235 2.17 -11.46 10.64
N VAL A 236 1.05 -12.17 10.56
CA VAL A 236 -0.24 -11.61 10.17
C VAL A 236 -0.96 -11.18 11.43
N ARG A 237 -1.47 -9.96 11.45
CA ARG A 237 -2.06 -9.33 12.63
C ARG A 237 -3.54 -9.02 12.41
N ASN A 238 -4.27 -8.83 13.50
CA ASN A 238 -5.70 -8.47 13.44
C ASN A 238 -5.95 -6.98 13.15
N ALA A 239 -4.92 -6.14 13.22
CA ALA A 239 -4.95 -4.71 12.92
C ALA A 239 -3.65 -4.30 12.20
N PRO A 240 -3.68 -3.22 11.38
CA PRO A 240 -2.49 -2.66 10.75
C PRO A 240 -1.67 -1.88 11.79
N SER A 241 -1.03 -2.62 12.69
CA SER A 241 -0.12 -2.10 13.71
C SER A 241 0.75 -3.21 14.27
N MET A 242 2.01 -2.89 14.59
CA MET A 242 2.92 -3.81 15.28
C MET A 242 2.42 -4.23 16.66
N SER A 243 1.55 -3.43 17.27
CA SER A 243 0.85 -3.75 18.53
C SER A 243 -0.38 -4.66 18.34
N GLY A 244 -0.81 -4.90 17.10
CA GLY A 244 -1.92 -5.77 16.77
C GLY A 244 -1.65 -7.23 17.14
N GLY A 245 -2.68 -7.94 17.59
CA GLY A 245 -2.60 -9.34 17.98
C GLY A 245 -2.20 -10.23 16.79
N ILE A 246 -1.25 -11.14 17.01
CA ILE A 246 -0.77 -12.08 15.99
C ILE A 246 -1.83 -13.16 15.75
N LEU A 247 -2.25 -13.31 14.50
CA LEU A 247 -3.20 -14.33 14.04
C LEU A 247 -2.47 -15.57 13.52
N THR A 248 -1.38 -15.39 12.77
CA THR A 248 -0.53 -16.46 12.24
C THR A 248 0.82 -15.89 11.78
N THR A 249 1.70 -16.75 11.26
CA THR A 249 2.98 -16.36 10.64
C THR A 249 3.06 -16.94 9.23
N LEU A 250 3.34 -16.09 8.25
CA LEU A 250 3.61 -16.51 6.87
C LEU A 250 5.08 -16.89 6.71
N ALA A 251 5.34 -17.93 5.92
CA ALA A 251 6.69 -18.23 5.45
C ALA A 251 7.12 -17.20 4.38
N ALA A 252 8.43 -16.99 4.22
CA ALA A 252 8.97 -16.23 3.10
C ALA A 252 8.57 -16.89 1.76
N GLY A 253 8.25 -16.08 0.76
CA GLY A 253 7.83 -16.48 -0.57
C GLY A 253 6.36 -16.87 -0.70
N THR A 254 5.57 -16.76 0.37
CA THR A 254 4.13 -17.06 0.36
C THR A 254 3.42 -16.03 -0.51
N ARG A 255 2.59 -16.50 -1.44
CA ARG A 255 1.71 -15.66 -2.26
C ARG A 255 0.33 -15.56 -1.63
N TYR A 256 -0.24 -14.37 -1.59
CA TYR A 256 -1.55 -14.12 -0.99
C TYR A 256 -2.32 -13.05 -1.75
N ALA A 257 -3.65 -13.10 -1.66
CA ALA A 257 -4.49 -12.04 -2.16
C ALA A 257 -4.33 -10.80 -1.27
N VAL A 258 -4.27 -9.62 -1.89
CA VAL A 258 -4.32 -8.35 -1.18
C VAL A 258 -5.65 -7.68 -1.50
N SER A 259 -6.35 -7.17 -0.48
CA SER A 259 -7.57 -6.40 -0.69
C SER A 259 -7.39 -4.91 -0.43
N GLN A 260 -6.35 -4.50 0.30
CA GLN A 260 -6.19 -3.13 0.76
C GLN A 260 -4.74 -2.84 1.15
N VAL A 261 -4.34 -1.58 1.01
CA VAL A 261 -3.15 -1.01 1.65
C VAL A 261 -3.62 0.07 2.64
N SER A 262 -2.98 0.15 3.79
CA SER A 262 -3.26 1.15 4.81
C SER A 262 -1.96 1.66 5.44
N ALA A 263 -1.95 2.92 5.85
CA ALA A 263 -0.99 3.39 6.83
C ALA A 263 -1.24 2.72 8.19
N ASP A 264 -0.21 2.70 9.03
CA ASP A 264 -0.28 2.23 10.41
C ASP A 264 -1.34 2.96 11.23
N THR A 265 -2.04 2.22 12.09
CA THR A 265 -3.09 2.75 12.99
C THR A 265 -2.62 2.93 14.44
N GLY A 266 -1.42 2.45 14.77
CA GLY A 266 -0.79 2.58 16.08
C GLY A 266 0.16 3.78 16.20
N GLY A 267 0.27 4.61 15.16
CA GLY A 267 1.11 5.80 15.14
C GLY A 267 2.55 5.58 14.65
N ALA A 268 2.90 4.38 14.19
CA ALA A 268 4.17 4.13 13.52
C ALA A 268 4.16 4.68 12.09
N LYS A 269 5.33 4.79 11.44
CA LYS A 269 5.46 5.23 10.04
C LYS A 269 5.38 4.05 9.06
N ASP A 270 4.62 3.02 9.41
CA ASP A 270 4.60 1.75 8.69
C ASP A 270 3.45 1.68 7.69
N TRP A 271 3.61 0.83 6.68
CA TRP A 271 2.58 0.54 5.70
C TRP A 271 2.16 -0.91 5.82
N TRP A 272 0.86 -1.17 5.64
CA TRP A 272 0.25 -2.48 5.88
C TRP A 272 -0.59 -2.93 4.70
N TYR A 273 -0.52 -4.22 4.39
CA TYR A 273 -1.37 -4.89 3.42
C TYR A 273 -2.45 -5.69 4.16
N ARG A 274 -3.71 -5.51 3.77
CA ARG A 274 -4.77 -6.43 4.17
C ARG A 274 -4.75 -7.63 3.24
N ILE A 275 -4.53 -8.81 3.81
CA ILE A 275 -4.25 -10.02 3.08
C ILE A 275 -5.20 -11.15 3.44
N GLN A 276 -5.48 -12.03 2.47
CA GLN A 276 -6.13 -13.31 2.71
C GLN A 276 -5.06 -14.38 2.86
N TYR A 277 -4.80 -14.81 4.10
CA TYR A 277 -3.74 -15.79 4.40
C TYR A 277 -4.25 -17.23 4.49
N ALA A 278 -5.55 -17.42 4.59
CA ALA A 278 -6.24 -18.71 4.52
C ALA A 278 -7.64 -18.51 3.92
N THR A 279 -8.33 -19.59 3.55
CA THR A 279 -9.67 -19.54 2.98
C THR A 279 -10.59 -18.68 3.87
N ASN A 280 -11.08 -17.56 3.32
CA ASN A 280 -11.96 -16.58 3.98
C ASN A 280 -11.42 -15.94 5.26
N THR A 281 -10.12 -16.06 5.52
CA THR A 281 -9.51 -15.50 6.71
C THR A 281 -8.59 -14.35 6.32
N TRP A 282 -8.88 -13.19 6.91
CA TRP A 282 -8.20 -11.93 6.60
C TRP A 282 -7.38 -11.45 7.78
N GLY A 283 -6.28 -10.78 7.48
CA GLY A 283 -5.48 -10.07 8.47
C GLY A 283 -4.59 -9.04 7.81
N TRP A 284 -3.67 -8.49 8.58
CA TRP A 284 -2.77 -7.42 8.16
C TRP A 284 -1.33 -7.91 8.21
N ALA A 285 -0.65 -7.84 7.08
CA ALA A 285 0.79 -8.08 6.96
C ALA A 285 1.49 -6.73 6.84
N ALA A 286 2.64 -6.57 7.49
CA ALA A 286 3.45 -5.38 7.30
C ALA A 286 3.90 -5.34 5.84
N GLY A 287 3.80 -4.19 5.20
CA GLY A 287 4.35 -3.93 3.86
C GLY A 287 5.74 -3.35 3.93
N PHE A 288 5.95 -2.47 4.90
CA PHE A 288 7.23 -1.86 5.24
C PHE A 288 7.26 -1.59 6.74
N ASP A 289 8.39 -1.90 7.38
CA ASP A 289 8.67 -1.57 8.78
C ASP A 289 9.83 -0.58 8.86
N HIS A 290 9.60 0.56 9.50
CA HIS A 290 10.65 1.53 9.82
C HIS A 290 11.47 1.08 11.06
N THR A 291 12.56 0.35 10.83
CA THR A 291 13.51 -0.01 11.89
C THR A 291 14.70 0.97 11.96
N GLY A 292 14.51 2.12 12.61
CA GLY A 292 15.60 3.05 12.92
C GLY A 292 16.37 3.57 11.68
N TRP A 293 17.65 3.19 11.55
CA TRP A 293 18.50 3.60 10.42
C TRP A 293 18.08 2.99 9.08
N GLY A 294 17.32 1.89 9.09
CA GLY A 294 16.88 1.18 7.89
C GLY A 294 15.42 0.74 7.96
N GLY A 295 15.03 -0.15 7.08
CA GLY A 295 13.69 -0.73 7.08
C GLY A 295 13.62 -1.98 6.23
N GLU A 296 12.68 -2.85 6.55
CA GLU A 296 12.47 -4.10 5.84
C GLU A 296 11.28 -3.97 4.89
N ILE A 297 11.43 -4.49 3.67
CA ILE A 297 10.35 -4.56 2.69
C ILE A 297 9.71 -5.94 2.85
N TYR A 298 8.56 -5.98 3.50
CA TYR A 298 7.91 -7.22 3.89
C TYR A 298 7.00 -7.81 2.81
N VAL A 299 6.32 -6.95 2.05
CA VAL A 299 5.44 -7.36 0.97
C VAL A 299 5.90 -6.73 -0.34
N VAL A 300 6.08 -7.58 -1.34
CA VAL A 300 6.47 -7.19 -2.69
C VAL A 300 5.47 -7.75 -3.71
N GLU A 301 5.44 -7.17 -4.90
CA GLU A 301 4.50 -7.58 -5.95
C GLU A 301 5.24 -7.79 -7.27
N PRO A 302 4.80 -8.74 -8.11
CA PRO A 302 5.27 -8.83 -9.48
C PRO A 302 5.00 -7.54 -10.26
N VAL A 303 5.87 -7.21 -11.21
CA VAL A 303 5.63 -6.07 -12.12
C VAL A 303 4.31 -6.25 -12.87
N ARG A 304 3.47 -5.22 -12.85
CA ARG A 304 2.18 -5.18 -13.57
C ARG A 304 1.95 -3.85 -14.27
N SER A 305 1.18 -3.87 -15.35
CA SER A 305 0.76 -2.64 -16.04
C SER A 305 -0.16 -1.80 -15.15
N CYS A 306 -0.02 -0.47 -15.22
CA CYS A 306 -0.84 0.47 -14.48
C CYS A 306 -2.32 0.27 -14.86
N GLY A 307 -3.22 0.14 -13.88
CA GLY A 307 -4.66 -0.04 -14.13
C GLY A 307 -5.08 -1.42 -14.63
N SER A 308 -4.18 -2.41 -14.74
CA SER A 308 -4.61 -3.78 -14.99
C SER A 308 -5.40 -4.33 -13.79
N ALA A 309 -6.59 -4.85 -14.08
CA ALA A 309 -7.36 -5.59 -13.11
C ALA A 309 -6.49 -6.73 -12.55
N PRO A 310 -6.45 -6.90 -11.23
CA PRO A 310 -5.67 -7.96 -10.63
C PRO A 310 -6.04 -9.33 -11.24
N PRO A 311 -5.07 -10.23 -11.49
CA PRO A 311 -5.42 -11.62 -11.76
C PRO A 311 -6.23 -12.14 -10.56
N PRO A 312 -7.29 -12.93 -10.78
CA PRO A 312 -8.08 -13.47 -9.69
C PRO A 312 -7.15 -14.24 -8.73
N PRO A 313 -7.22 -13.99 -7.42
CA PRO A 313 -6.39 -14.67 -6.44
C PRO A 313 -6.65 -16.18 -6.43
N PRO A 314 -5.79 -16.99 -5.78
CA PRO A 314 -6.00 -18.44 -5.66
C PRO A 314 -7.25 -18.81 -4.85
N GLY A 315 -7.84 -17.84 -4.14
CA GLY A 315 -9.06 -17.99 -3.35
C GLY A 315 -10.29 -17.36 -4.02
N PRO A 316 -11.47 -17.48 -3.38
CA PRO A 316 -12.74 -17.00 -3.94
C PRO A 316 -12.67 -15.52 -4.35
N TRP A 317 -13.15 -15.19 -5.55
CA TRP A 317 -13.06 -13.83 -6.10
C TRP A 317 -14.31 -13.45 -6.90
N CYS A 318 -14.85 -12.26 -6.61
CA CYS A 318 -15.98 -11.68 -7.32
C CYS A 318 -15.48 -11.02 -8.61
N SER A 319 -15.75 -11.66 -9.74
CA SER A 319 -15.33 -11.18 -11.05
C SER A 319 -16.07 -9.90 -11.49
N ALA A 320 -15.69 -9.37 -12.65
CA ALA A 320 -16.42 -8.28 -13.30
C ALA A 320 -17.87 -8.64 -13.66
N ASN A 321 -18.22 -9.92 -13.68
CA ASN A 321 -19.54 -10.40 -14.11
C ASN A 321 -20.58 -10.43 -12.99
N CYS A 322 -20.22 -10.06 -11.75
CA CYS A 322 -21.11 -10.09 -10.59
C CYS A 322 -22.19 -8.98 -10.58
N GLY A 323 -22.43 -8.30 -11.70
CA GLY A 323 -23.58 -7.42 -11.89
C GLY A 323 -23.71 -6.23 -10.92
N GLY A 324 -22.68 -5.89 -10.14
CA GLY A 324 -22.73 -4.79 -9.15
C GLY A 324 -22.81 -5.22 -7.68
N GLY A 325 -22.69 -6.52 -7.37
CA GLY A 325 -22.65 -7.06 -6.00
C GLY A 325 -23.86 -7.93 -5.66
N GLY A 326 -23.80 -8.67 -4.54
CA GLY A 326 -24.84 -9.61 -4.12
C GLY A 326 -24.30 -10.93 -3.58
N TRP A 327 -25.18 -11.93 -3.40
CA TRP A 327 -24.79 -13.28 -3.01
C TRP A 327 -24.70 -14.19 -4.23
N TRP A 328 -23.66 -15.02 -4.27
CA TRP A 328 -23.30 -15.83 -5.43
C TRP A 328 -22.73 -17.18 -5.00
N CYS A 329 -23.24 -18.27 -5.56
CA CYS A 329 -22.71 -19.60 -5.33
C CYS A 329 -21.31 -19.73 -5.90
N ALA A 330 -20.48 -20.53 -5.22
CA ALA A 330 -19.11 -20.82 -5.64
C ALA A 330 -18.97 -21.35 -7.07
N ASN A 331 -20.00 -22.07 -7.53
CA ASN A 331 -20.11 -22.70 -8.85
C ASN A 331 -20.97 -21.89 -9.83
N ASP A 332 -21.38 -20.68 -9.47
CA ASP A 332 -22.01 -19.77 -10.42
C ASP A 332 -20.94 -19.24 -11.39
N GLY A 333 -20.84 -19.95 -12.52
CA GLY A 333 -19.67 -20.01 -13.42
C GLY A 333 -19.28 -18.72 -14.15
N ALA A 334 -19.83 -17.57 -13.76
CA ALA A 334 -19.44 -16.26 -14.27
C ALA A 334 -18.98 -15.30 -13.16
N CYS A 335 -19.64 -15.29 -11.99
CA CYS A 335 -19.35 -14.33 -10.93
C CYS A 335 -18.21 -14.80 -10.00
N ILE A 336 -18.35 -15.93 -9.32
CA ILE A 336 -17.32 -16.41 -8.39
C ILE A 336 -16.28 -17.24 -9.13
N THR A 337 -15.02 -16.83 -8.99
CA THR A 337 -13.86 -17.61 -9.45
C THR A 337 -13.12 -18.17 -8.23
N ASN A 338 -12.59 -19.39 -8.34
CA ASN A 338 -11.86 -20.09 -7.27
C ASN A 338 -12.65 -20.24 -5.94
N GLY A 339 -13.97 -20.31 -6.03
CA GLY A 339 -14.87 -20.56 -4.89
C GLY A 339 -14.79 -22.00 -4.39
N VAL A 340 -15.04 -22.21 -3.09
CA VAL A 340 -15.18 -23.56 -2.52
C VAL A 340 -16.56 -24.11 -2.85
N ALA A 341 -16.63 -25.24 -3.55
CA ALA A 341 -17.90 -25.85 -3.95
C ALA A 341 -18.85 -26.04 -2.74
N GLY A 342 -20.12 -25.67 -2.92
CA GLY A 342 -21.12 -25.73 -1.85
C GLY A 342 -21.19 -24.49 -0.94
N HIS A 343 -20.43 -23.44 -1.24
CA HIS A 343 -20.49 -22.17 -0.52
C HIS A 343 -21.28 -21.10 -1.29
N ASN A 344 -21.83 -20.12 -0.55
CA ASN A 344 -22.47 -18.91 -1.03
C ASN A 344 -21.67 -17.69 -0.56
N TYR A 345 -21.17 -16.88 -1.49
CA TYR A 345 -20.28 -15.75 -1.22
C TYR A 345 -21.01 -14.43 -1.39
N HIS A 346 -20.79 -13.47 -0.49
CA HIS A 346 -21.25 -12.11 -0.68
C HIS A 346 -20.16 -11.26 -1.35
N CYS A 347 -20.54 -10.56 -2.41
CA CYS A 347 -19.72 -9.63 -3.15
C CYS A 347 -20.21 -8.20 -2.90
N SER A 348 -19.36 -7.37 -2.30
CA SER A 348 -19.62 -5.93 -2.12
C SER A 348 -19.53 -5.11 -3.42
N GLY A 349 -19.02 -5.72 -4.50
CA GLY A 349 -18.90 -5.12 -5.82
C GLY A 349 -18.24 -6.07 -6.81
N ASN A 350 -17.80 -5.53 -7.95
CA ASN A 350 -17.09 -6.26 -8.99
C ASN A 350 -15.57 -6.15 -8.79
N ASN A 351 -14.82 -7.19 -9.18
CA ASN A 351 -13.36 -7.25 -9.06
C ASN A 351 -12.86 -7.00 -7.63
N VAL A 352 -13.52 -7.61 -6.67
CA VAL A 352 -13.18 -7.56 -5.25
C VAL A 352 -13.20 -8.97 -4.68
N ALA A 353 -12.50 -9.16 -3.56
CA ALA A 353 -12.70 -10.37 -2.79
C ALA A 353 -14.07 -10.34 -2.11
N PRO A 354 -14.74 -11.49 -1.96
CA PRO A 354 -16.00 -11.55 -1.24
C PRO A 354 -15.79 -11.14 0.22
N ASP A 355 -16.69 -10.30 0.73
CA ASP A 355 -16.65 -9.81 2.11
C ASP A 355 -17.32 -10.79 3.08
N ARG A 356 -18.05 -11.79 2.57
CA ARG A 356 -18.60 -12.90 3.36
C ARG A 356 -18.53 -14.22 2.61
N ASP A 357 -18.38 -15.29 3.37
CA ASP A 357 -18.51 -16.67 2.91
C ASP A 357 -19.47 -17.44 3.82
N GLN A 358 -20.43 -18.11 3.22
CA GLN A 358 -21.40 -18.96 3.88
C GLN A 358 -21.32 -20.39 3.32
N ALA A 359 -20.84 -21.33 4.13
CA ALA A 359 -20.90 -22.75 3.80
C ALA A 359 -22.36 -23.25 3.82
N CYS A 360 -22.87 -23.74 2.68
CA CYS A 360 -24.23 -24.24 2.59
C CYS A 360 -24.28 -25.74 2.92
N ALA A 361 -24.75 -26.08 4.12
CA ALA A 361 -24.82 -27.47 4.60
C ALA A 361 -25.61 -28.42 3.67
N ALA A 362 -26.63 -27.93 2.98
CA ALA A 362 -27.45 -28.69 2.02
C ALA A 362 -27.18 -28.32 0.55
N GLY A 363 -26.09 -27.59 0.28
CA GLY A 363 -25.71 -27.09 -1.04
C GLY A 363 -26.21 -25.67 -1.33
N CYS A 364 -25.49 -24.99 -2.21
CA CYS A 364 -25.85 -23.66 -2.72
C CYS A 364 -26.76 -23.78 -3.95
N VAL A 365 -27.73 -22.89 -4.08
CA VAL A 365 -28.70 -22.87 -5.18
C VAL A 365 -28.53 -21.59 -5.98
N ILE A 366 -28.28 -21.74 -7.27
CA ILE A 366 -28.18 -20.63 -8.22
C ILE A 366 -29.59 -20.11 -8.52
N ALA A 367 -29.83 -18.84 -8.22
CA ALA A 367 -31.11 -18.18 -8.44
C ALA A 367 -31.28 -17.77 -9.93
N PRO A 368 -32.51 -17.44 -10.38
CA PRO A 368 -32.70 -16.85 -11.69
C PRO A 368 -31.88 -15.56 -11.86
N THR A 369 -31.47 -15.26 -13.10
CA THR A 369 -30.66 -14.08 -13.43
C THR A 369 -31.25 -12.80 -12.86
N GLY A 370 -30.42 -12.02 -12.16
CA GLY A 370 -30.80 -10.76 -11.51
C GLY A 370 -31.18 -10.89 -10.03
N PHE A 371 -31.12 -12.10 -9.46
CA PHE A 371 -31.37 -12.34 -8.04
C PHE A 371 -30.15 -12.95 -7.35
N PRO A 372 -29.96 -12.69 -6.04
CA PRO A 372 -28.88 -13.30 -5.26
C PRO A 372 -29.10 -14.80 -5.06
N ASP A 373 -28.00 -15.55 -5.12
CA ASP A 373 -27.94 -16.98 -4.78
C ASP A 373 -28.11 -17.22 -3.28
N TYR A 374 -28.46 -18.46 -2.91
CA TYR A 374 -28.83 -18.79 -1.54
C TYR A 374 -28.47 -20.23 -1.16
N CYS A 375 -28.29 -20.47 0.14
CA CYS A 375 -28.14 -21.84 0.62
C CYS A 375 -29.50 -22.55 0.67
N LYS A 376 -29.52 -23.79 0.20
CA LYS A 376 -30.67 -24.67 0.32
C LYS A 376 -31.04 -24.86 1.79
N ALA A 377 -32.33 -24.81 2.10
CA ALA A 377 -32.83 -25.14 3.44
C ALA A 377 -32.44 -26.56 3.84
N SER A 378 -32.03 -26.74 5.10
CA SER A 378 -31.65 -28.05 5.67
C SER A 378 -32.85 -28.93 5.98
N SER A 379 -34.05 -28.34 6.06
CA SER A 379 -35.34 -29.02 6.21
C SER A 379 -36.37 -28.39 5.26
N PHE A 380 -37.39 -29.17 4.88
CA PHE A 380 -38.46 -28.65 4.02
C PHE A 380 -39.30 -27.63 4.78
N CYS A 381 -39.28 -26.37 4.32
CA CYS A 381 -40.02 -25.26 4.90
C CYS A 381 -41.55 -25.39 4.80
N GLY A 382 -42.06 -26.22 3.89
CA GLY A 382 -43.43 -26.11 3.40
C GLY A 382 -43.55 -25.17 2.20
N SER A 383 -44.66 -25.28 1.47
CA SER A 383 -44.96 -24.37 0.34
C SER A 383 -45.32 -22.97 0.85
N GLY A 384 -44.93 -21.94 0.11
CA GLY A 384 -45.20 -20.55 0.47
C GLY A 384 -43.94 -19.68 0.50
N ALA A 385 -44.13 -18.43 0.89
CA ALA A 385 -43.09 -17.41 0.95
C ALA A 385 -42.33 -17.47 2.29
N TRP A 386 -41.00 -17.40 2.23
CA TRP A 386 -40.11 -17.46 3.39
C TRP A 386 -38.98 -16.46 3.24
N CYS A 387 -38.65 -15.74 4.31
CA CYS A 387 -37.52 -14.82 4.36
C CYS A 387 -36.21 -15.60 4.38
N GLY A 388 -35.16 -15.01 3.79
CA GLY A 388 -33.83 -15.60 3.74
C GLY A 388 -33.14 -15.78 5.11
N ASN A 389 -33.74 -15.33 6.21
CA ASN A 389 -33.25 -15.56 7.55
C ASN A 389 -34.25 -16.33 8.43
N ASP A 390 -35.24 -16.97 7.84
CA ASP A 390 -36.13 -17.92 8.52
C ASP A 390 -35.74 -19.37 8.18
N CYS A 391 -36.59 -20.09 7.45
CA CYS A 391 -36.38 -21.50 7.12
C CYS A 391 -35.35 -21.72 5.98
N VAL A 392 -35.06 -20.68 5.20
CA VAL A 392 -34.02 -20.64 4.17
C VAL A 392 -32.86 -19.83 4.71
N ASN A 393 -31.64 -20.21 4.37
CA ASN A 393 -30.46 -19.46 4.75
C ASN A 393 -29.90 -18.69 3.54
N GLY A 394 -30.54 -17.55 3.23
CA GLY A 394 -30.22 -16.64 2.13
C GLY A 394 -30.21 -15.18 2.57
N PHE A 395 -30.36 -14.24 1.63
CA PHE A 395 -30.37 -12.81 1.99
C PHE A 395 -31.64 -12.44 2.79
N ALA A 396 -31.48 -11.93 4.01
CA ALA A 396 -32.57 -11.65 4.96
C ALA A 396 -33.67 -10.72 4.44
N LYS A 397 -33.39 -9.88 3.44
CA LYS A 397 -34.39 -8.96 2.82
C LYS A 397 -35.05 -9.53 1.56
N THR A 398 -34.92 -10.83 1.34
CA THR A 398 -35.45 -11.51 0.16
C THR A 398 -36.47 -12.55 0.58
N LEU A 399 -37.57 -12.56 -0.15
CA LEU A 399 -38.66 -13.51 -0.02
C LEU A 399 -38.49 -14.63 -1.06
N TYR A 400 -38.39 -15.87 -0.61
CA TYR A 400 -38.24 -17.06 -1.43
C TYR A 400 -39.56 -17.85 -1.41
N ASN A 401 -40.21 -18.01 -2.57
CA ASN A 401 -41.50 -18.69 -2.66
C ASN A 401 -41.33 -20.14 -3.09
N PHE A 402 -41.70 -21.10 -2.23
CA PHE A 402 -41.56 -22.53 -2.50
C PHE A 402 -42.86 -23.13 -3.03
N ASN A 403 -42.74 -23.94 -4.07
CA ASN A 403 -43.85 -24.77 -4.53
C ASN A 403 -44.06 -25.99 -3.62
N SER A 404 -45.10 -26.77 -3.90
CA SER A 404 -45.45 -27.98 -3.14
C SER A 404 -44.40 -29.10 -3.23
N SER A 405 -43.47 -29.05 -4.19
CA SER A 405 -42.33 -29.97 -4.27
C SER A 405 -41.10 -29.49 -3.51
N GLY A 406 -41.16 -28.33 -2.85
CA GLY A 406 -40.03 -27.72 -2.13
C GLY A 406 -38.93 -27.14 -3.01
N ALA A 407 -39.25 -26.83 -4.27
CA ALA A 407 -38.41 -26.02 -5.12
C ALA A 407 -38.85 -24.56 -5.04
N VAL A 408 -37.89 -23.64 -5.12
CA VAL A 408 -38.19 -22.21 -5.21
C VAL A 408 -38.81 -21.93 -6.58
N SER A 409 -40.02 -21.41 -6.56
CA SER A 409 -40.84 -21.02 -7.71
C SER A 409 -40.66 -19.56 -8.11
N SER A 410 -40.33 -18.68 -7.17
CA SER A 410 -40.00 -17.27 -7.43
C SER A 410 -39.20 -16.67 -6.29
N VAL A 411 -38.41 -15.64 -6.59
CA VAL A 411 -37.61 -14.86 -5.62
C VAL A 411 -38.02 -13.39 -5.75
N THR A 412 -38.27 -12.74 -4.62
CA THR A 412 -38.63 -11.32 -4.58
C THR A 412 -37.74 -10.60 -3.58
N GLN A 413 -36.90 -9.68 -4.05
CA GLN A 413 -36.17 -8.78 -3.16
C GLN A 413 -37.12 -7.66 -2.72
N CYS A 414 -37.24 -7.45 -1.41
CA CYS A 414 -38.08 -6.39 -0.89
C CYS A 414 -37.36 -5.02 -1.04
N GLN A 415 -37.32 -4.38 -2.24
CA GLN A 415 -36.89 -2.97 -2.51
C GLN A 415 -37.52 -2.40 -3.82
N VAL A 416 -37.82 -1.09 -4.04
CA VAL A 416 -37.06 0.18 -3.83
C VAL A 416 -38.00 1.39 -3.59
N GLY A 417 -37.75 2.24 -2.56
CA GLY A 417 -38.37 3.58 -2.46
C GLY A 417 -38.35 4.26 -1.08
N TYR A 418 -38.34 3.49 0.02
CA TYR A 418 -38.31 4.01 1.39
C TYR A 418 -37.32 3.22 2.24
N THR A 419 -36.67 3.90 3.20
CA THR A 419 -35.56 3.38 4.03
C THR A 419 -35.90 2.24 4.98
N ASN A 420 -37.16 1.78 5.03
CA ASN A 420 -37.65 0.85 6.06
C ASN A 420 -38.32 -0.43 5.53
N GLN A 421 -38.20 -0.78 4.24
CA GLN A 421 -38.76 -2.05 3.77
C GLN A 421 -37.89 -3.25 4.16
N THR A 422 -38.52 -4.26 4.76
CA THR A 422 -37.87 -5.49 5.26
C THR A 422 -38.73 -6.71 4.95
N CYS A 423 -38.08 -7.86 4.74
CA CYS A 423 -38.79 -9.14 4.79
C CYS A 423 -39.19 -9.40 6.25
N VAL A 424 -40.48 -9.65 6.48
CA VAL A 424 -41.06 -9.86 7.82
C VAL A 424 -41.37 -11.33 7.99
N ILE A 425 -40.77 -11.93 9.03
CA ILE A 425 -41.04 -13.31 9.43
C ILE A 425 -42.41 -13.35 10.11
N ALA A 426 -43.33 -14.13 9.54
CA ALA A 426 -44.68 -14.29 10.04
C ALA A 426 -44.73 -15.30 11.21
N PRO A 427 -45.81 -15.33 12.00
CA PRO A 427 -45.99 -16.37 13.02
C PRO A 427 -45.96 -17.77 12.42
N SER A 428 -45.47 -18.74 13.20
CA SER A 428 -45.33 -20.15 12.80
C SER A 428 -46.58 -20.68 12.08
N GLY A 429 -46.39 -21.22 10.88
CA GLY A 429 -47.46 -21.74 10.03
C GLY A 429 -48.05 -20.75 9.02
N SER A 430 -47.57 -19.50 8.98
CA SER A 430 -47.97 -18.48 8.00
C SER A 430 -46.81 -18.13 7.06
N PRO A 431 -47.07 -17.81 5.77
CA PRO A 431 -46.03 -17.30 4.87
C PRO A 431 -45.50 -15.93 5.28
N ASP A 432 -44.21 -15.72 5.07
CA ASP A 432 -43.54 -14.43 5.23
C ASP A 432 -43.95 -13.44 4.13
N TYR A 433 -43.68 -12.16 4.34
CA TYR A 433 -44.04 -11.11 3.40
C TYR A 433 -43.08 -9.92 3.42
N CYS A 434 -43.04 -9.17 2.33
CA CYS A 434 -42.37 -7.87 2.30
C CYS A 434 -43.28 -6.81 2.95
N ASN A 435 -42.73 -5.99 3.84
CA ASN A 435 -43.35 -4.78 4.39
C ASN A 435 -42.55 -3.55 3.95
#